data_AF-A0A8J4QH33-F1
#
_entry.id   AF-A0A8J4QH33-F1
#
_cell.length_a   1.000
_cell.length_b   1.000
_cell.length_c   1.000
_cell.angle_alpha   90.00
_cell.angle_beta   90.00
_cell.angle_gamma   90.00
#
_symmetry.space_group_name_H-M   'P 1'
#
loop_
_entity.id
_entity.type
_entity.pdbx_description
1 polymer ?
#
loop_
_entity_poly.entity_id
_entity_poly.type
_entity_poly.pdbx_seq_one_letter_code
_entity_poly.pdbx_strand_id
1 'polypeptide(L)'
;MLVDSKGKYPFLSLLHFLLPLALSPYKEKKNNGNFSGQSCHLRSFCYNDNVVMHDSELGVLRPKYLERCLRKQGLVGNSYRLFFGDMKDSSMMIKQACSKPIELSDDIVPFEHHTVKHYGKNSFTWLGPRPCVNIMSLEQIKDVFTKIGDFQKPKQNPLSRLLTMGVITYEGEKWAKHRKIINPAFHLEKLKLMLPAFYQSCIDMISQWERLISENGSCELDVWPYLENMSSDVISRTAFGSSYKEGRRIFELQKEQAQLVVKVDQSVYFLGLRFLPTKTHRRMKEIEREVQDLLMGIINKREKACKGRNDDLLCILMESNSREIKEFGNKKSAGMSIKDVIEECKLFYFAGEETTSVLLVWTTVLLSKYPNWQAHAREEVLQVFGKNKPDFYGLNHLKIVTMILNEALRLYPPAASLLRVVHKETKLKFDNTSWSGDCSTNNPSPP
;
A
#
# COMPACT_ATOMS: atom_id res chain seq x y z
N MET A 1 -11.05 4.81 22.94
CA MET A 1 -11.40 3.60 22.17
C MET A 1 -11.78 4.07 20.79
N LEU A 2 -10.96 3.79 19.79
CA LEU A 2 -11.13 4.33 18.44
C LEU A 2 -12.38 3.73 17.84
N VAL A 3 -13.47 4.47 17.71
CA VAL A 3 -14.63 4.20 16.84
C VAL A 3 -14.97 5.58 16.28
N ASP A 4 -15.05 5.75 14.95
CA ASP A 4 -15.65 6.99 14.41
C ASP A 4 -17.07 7.11 14.98
N SER A 5 -17.52 8.33 15.27
CA SER A 5 -18.92 8.73 15.54
C SER A 5 -19.99 8.02 14.68
N LYS A 6 -19.62 7.49 13.51
CA LYS A 6 -20.49 6.74 12.57
C LYS A 6 -20.36 5.22 12.61
N GLY A 7 -19.61 4.64 13.54
CA GLY A 7 -19.51 3.19 13.75
C GLY A 7 -18.88 2.42 12.58
N LYS A 8 -18.03 3.05 11.76
CA LYS A 8 -17.39 2.42 10.60
C LYS A 8 -15.88 2.61 10.62
N TYR A 9 -15.14 1.51 10.49
CA TYR A 9 -13.69 1.51 10.33
C TYR A 9 -13.31 1.30 8.86
N PRO A 10 -12.80 2.32 8.15
CA PRO A 10 -12.31 2.16 6.78
C PRO A 10 -10.92 1.48 6.72
N PHE A 11 -10.10 1.63 7.77
CA PHE A 11 -8.69 1.24 7.86
C PHE A 11 -8.37 -0.20 7.43
N LEU A 12 -9.20 -1.16 7.84
CA LEU A 12 -8.96 -2.58 7.59
C LEU A 12 -9.45 -3.03 6.20
N SER A 13 -10.27 -2.23 5.52
CA SER A 13 -10.96 -2.68 4.31
C SER A 13 -10.30 -2.24 3.01
N LEU A 14 -9.63 -1.09 2.99
CA LEU A 14 -9.16 -0.48 1.75
C LEU A 14 -7.69 -0.81 1.49
N LEU A 15 -6.76 -0.38 2.35
CA LEU A 15 -5.34 -0.68 2.17
C LEU A 15 -5.02 -2.18 2.29
N HIS A 16 -5.67 -2.89 3.22
CA HIS A 16 -5.40 -4.32 3.43
C HIS A 16 -5.71 -5.18 2.19
N PHE A 17 -6.75 -4.81 1.43
CA PHE A 17 -7.13 -5.50 0.20
C PHE A 17 -6.43 -4.96 -1.06
N LEU A 18 -6.07 -3.67 -1.09
CA LEU A 18 -5.60 -2.99 -2.31
C LEU A 18 -4.08 -2.79 -2.38
N LEU A 19 -3.43 -2.64 -1.24
CA LEU A 19 -2.00 -2.34 -1.12
C LEU A 19 -1.03 -3.50 -0.85
N PRO A 20 -1.36 -4.80 -1.05
CA PRO A 20 -0.30 -5.81 -1.03
C PRO A 20 0.73 -5.71 -2.17
N LEU A 21 0.78 -4.61 -2.93
CA LEU A 21 1.53 -4.51 -4.19
C LEU A 21 2.85 -3.72 -4.15
N ALA A 22 3.29 -3.11 -3.05
CA ALA A 22 4.67 -2.61 -3.02
C ALA A 22 5.25 -2.38 -1.63
N LEU A 23 6.49 -2.85 -1.44
CA LEU A 23 7.70 -2.06 -1.27
C LEU A 23 8.87 -2.96 -1.74
N SER A 24 9.87 -2.43 -2.44
CA SER A 24 11.15 -3.13 -2.65
C SER A 24 12.26 -2.19 -2.20
N PRO A 25 13.07 -2.55 -1.19
CA PRO A 25 14.21 -1.74 -0.82
C PRO A 25 15.36 -1.98 -1.80
N TYR A 26 15.81 -0.93 -2.48
CA TYR A 26 17.16 -0.87 -3.04
C TYR A 26 18.12 -0.41 -1.92
N LYS A 27 19.24 -1.12 -1.77
CA LYS A 27 20.22 -0.97 -0.68
C LYS A 27 20.94 0.37 -0.68
N GLU A 28 21.11 0.94 0.51
CA GLU A 28 22.34 1.62 0.93
C GLU A 28 22.90 0.96 2.21
N LYS A 29 24.23 0.96 2.36
CA LYS A 29 25.01 0.10 3.27
C LYS A 29 25.03 0.58 4.74
N LYS A 30 24.99 -0.44 5.63
CA LYS A 30 25.56 -0.61 6.99
C LYS A 30 25.22 0.41 8.10
N ASN A 31 24.54 -0.10 9.14
CA ASN A 31 25.19 -0.28 10.45
C ASN A 31 24.49 -1.38 11.28
N ASN A 32 25.29 -2.16 12.01
CA ASN A 32 24.88 -3.27 12.85
C ASN A 32 24.31 -2.77 14.18
N GLY A 33 23.15 -3.30 14.58
CA GLY A 33 22.62 -3.21 15.93
C GLY A 33 21.67 -4.38 16.17
N ASN A 34 22.07 -5.30 17.06
CA ASN A 34 21.22 -6.39 17.51
C ASN A 34 20.14 -5.84 18.45
N PHE A 35 18.87 -5.97 18.09
CA PHE A 35 17.76 -5.84 19.03
C PHE A 35 16.75 -6.96 18.81
N SER A 36 16.60 -7.79 19.83
CA SER A 36 15.63 -8.87 19.95
C SER A 36 14.28 -8.30 20.38
N GLY A 37 13.29 -8.38 19.51
CA GLY A 37 11.89 -8.06 19.82
C GLY A 37 10.98 -8.64 18.74
N GLN A 38 10.15 -9.62 19.10
CA GLN A 38 9.27 -10.32 18.17
C GLN A 38 8.12 -9.38 17.72
N SER A 39 8.21 -8.88 16.49
CA SER A 39 7.08 -8.34 15.72
C SER A 39 6.77 -9.28 14.57
N CYS A 40 5.61 -9.95 14.61
CA CYS A 40 5.21 -10.89 13.57
C CYS A 40 4.61 -10.14 12.37
N HIS A 41 5.44 -9.82 11.37
CA HIS A 41 4.96 -9.32 10.08
C HIS A 41 4.62 -10.50 9.15
N LEU A 42 3.39 -10.51 8.64
CA LEU A 42 2.83 -11.52 7.76
C LEU A 42 2.99 -11.09 6.30
N ARG A 43 3.61 -11.91 5.45
CA ARG A 43 3.72 -11.66 4.00
C ARG A 43 3.35 -12.94 3.26
N SER A 44 2.60 -12.88 2.16
CA SER A 44 2.00 -14.08 1.55
C SER A 44 2.25 -14.16 0.02
N PHE A 45 2.24 -15.34 -0.60
CA PHE A 45 2.60 -15.56 -2.02
C PHE A 45 1.56 -16.35 -2.79
N CYS A 46 1.02 -15.81 -3.89
CA CYS A 46 0.16 -16.57 -4.80
C CYS A 46 0.96 -17.31 -5.89
N TYR A 47 0.77 -18.61 -6.04
CA TYR A 47 1.32 -19.37 -7.16
C TYR A 47 0.52 -19.13 -8.46
N ASN A 48 1.16 -18.86 -9.61
CA ASN A 48 0.45 -18.82 -10.89
C ASN A 48 1.37 -19.12 -12.11
N ASP A 49 1.32 -20.35 -12.60
CA ASP A 49 1.90 -20.71 -13.92
C ASP A 49 0.85 -20.71 -15.04
N ASN A 50 1.24 -20.19 -16.20
CA ASN A 50 0.43 -20.23 -17.42
C ASN A 50 0.64 -21.58 -18.13
N VAL A 51 -0.37 -22.44 -18.10
CA VAL A 51 -0.53 -23.53 -19.07
C VAL A 51 -1.96 -23.44 -19.56
N VAL A 52 -2.15 -23.39 -20.87
CA VAL A 52 -3.47 -23.43 -21.52
C VAL A 52 -4.00 -24.85 -21.33
N MET A 53 -4.95 -25.01 -20.40
CA MET A 53 -5.72 -26.25 -20.17
C MET A 53 -7.20 -25.89 -20.06
N HIS A 54 -8.08 -26.82 -20.44
CA HIS A 54 -9.52 -26.61 -20.53
C HIS A 54 -10.18 -26.20 -19.19
N ASP A 55 -11.24 -25.37 -19.28
CA ASP A 55 -11.83 -24.59 -18.19
C ASP A 55 -12.38 -25.37 -16.97
N SER A 56 -12.68 -26.67 -17.11
CA SER A 56 -13.11 -27.53 -16.00
C SER A 56 -11.96 -27.98 -15.08
N GLU A 57 -10.72 -28.00 -15.59
CA GLU A 57 -9.53 -28.42 -14.83
C GLU A 57 -8.97 -27.28 -13.95
N LEU A 58 -9.20 -26.03 -14.34
CA LEU A 58 -8.75 -24.82 -13.66
C LEU A 58 -9.47 -24.55 -12.33
N GLY A 59 -10.73 -24.96 -12.20
CA GLY A 59 -11.57 -24.62 -11.04
C GLY A 59 -11.43 -25.54 -9.83
N VAL A 60 -11.06 -26.82 -10.02
CA VAL A 60 -11.08 -27.83 -8.95
C VAL A 60 -9.82 -28.69 -8.92
N LEU A 61 -9.43 -29.23 -10.08
CA LEU A 61 -8.34 -30.21 -10.16
C LEU A 61 -6.99 -29.54 -9.85
N ARG A 62 -6.72 -28.39 -10.46
CA ARG A 62 -5.48 -27.65 -10.25
C ARG A 62 -5.30 -27.16 -8.80
N PRO A 63 -6.28 -26.50 -8.15
CA PRO A 63 -6.17 -26.17 -6.73
C PRO A 63 -5.90 -27.39 -5.85
N LYS A 64 -6.63 -28.50 -6.03
CA LYS A 64 -6.40 -29.73 -5.24
C LYS A 64 -5.02 -30.34 -5.49
N TYR A 65 -4.50 -30.29 -6.70
CA TYR A 65 -3.14 -30.72 -7.02
C TYR A 65 -2.10 -29.87 -6.27
N LEU A 66 -2.21 -28.53 -6.35
CA LEU A 66 -1.31 -27.61 -5.66
C LEU A 66 -1.38 -27.79 -4.14
N GLU A 67 -2.58 -28.02 -3.58
CA GLU A 67 -2.76 -28.33 -2.16
C GLU A 67 -1.94 -29.56 -1.74
N ARG A 68 -2.01 -30.65 -2.52
CA ARG A 68 -1.22 -31.86 -2.25
C ARG A 68 0.28 -31.58 -2.29
N CYS A 69 0.74 -30.78 -3.25
CA CYS A 69 2.16 -30.40 -3.35
C CYS A 69 2.62 -29.58 -2.13
N LEU A 70 1.83 -28.60 -1.69
CA LEU A 70 2.14 -27.79 -0.51
C LEU A 70 2.18 -28.63 0.76
N ARG A 71 1.22 -29.54 0.94
CA ARG A 71 1.18 -30.46 2.08
C ARG A 71 2.38 -31.43 2.09
N LYS A 72 2.80 -31.94 0.92
CA LYS A 72 4.03 -32.74 0.80
C LYS A 72 5.30 -31.97 1.19
N GLN A 73 5.30 -30.65 1.03
CA GLN A 73 6.39 -29.76 1.46
C GLN A 73 6.31 -29.40 2.96
N GLY A 74 5.37 -29.99 3.71
CA GLY A 74 5.20 -29.75 5.14
C GLY A 74 4.45 -28.45 5.48
N LEU A 75 3.87 -27.77 4.48
CA LEU A 75 3.03 -26.59 4.73
C LEU A 75 1.62 -27.02 5.16
N VAL A 76 1.06 -26.28 6.11
CA VAL A 76 -0.28 -26.58 6.66
C VAL A 76 -1.22 -25.41 6.40
N GLY A 77 -2.47 -25.72 6.06
CA GLY A 77 -3.48 -24.72 5.75
C GLY A 77 -4.85 -25.33 5.58
N ASN A 78 -5.85 -24.47 5.41
CA ASN A 78 -7.22 -24.87 5.10
C ASN A 78 -7.24 -25.66 3.79
N SER A 79 -8.14 -26.65 3.70
CA SER A 79 -8.40 -27.34 2.44
C SER A 79 -9.12 -26.44 1.44
N TYR A 80 -8.85 -26.62 0.14
CA TYR A 80 -9.44 -25.76 -0.88
C TYR A 80 -10.98 -25.82 -0.88
N ARG A 81 -11.61 -24.65 -0.76
CA ARG A 81 -13.06 -24.46 -0.95
C ARG A 81 -13.32 -23.85 -2.32
N LEU A 82 -14.24 -24.47 -3.06
CA LEU A 82 -14.53 -24.15 -4.46
C LEU A 82 -14.76 -22.64 -4.68
N PHE A 83 -14.08 -22.09 -5.69
CA PHE A 83 -14.07 -20.70 -6.16
C PHE A 83 -13.51 -19.64 -5.19
N PHE A 84 -13.86 -19.69 -3.91
CA PHE A 84 -13.55 -18.63 -2.95
C PHE A 84 -12.31 -18.89 -2.12
N GLY A 85 -11.93 -20.16 -1.92
CA GLY A 85 -10.89 -20.49 -0.96
C GLY A 85 -11.26 -20.00 0.42
N ASP A 86 -10.43 -19.12 0.98
CA ASP A 86 -10.63 -18.53 2.31
C ASP A 86 -11.16 -17.10 2.29
N MET A 87 -11.44 -16.54 1.11
CA MET A 87 -11.84 -15.13 0.99
C MET A 87 -13.13 -14.80 1.74
N LYS A 88 -14.07 -15.75 1.87
CA LYS A 88 -15.31 -15.56 2.64
C LYS A 88 -15.03 -15.44 4.14
N ASP A 89 -14.16 -16.28 4.67
CA ASP A 89 -13.80 -16.27 6.10
C ASP A 89 -13.01 -15.01 6.42
N SER A 90 -12.06 -14.63 5.55
CA SER A 90 -11.32 -13.38 5.65
C SER A 90 -12.26 -12.16 5.67
N SER A 91 -13.22 -12.10 4.72
CA SER A 91 -14.23 -11.02 4.68
C SER A 91 -15.11 -10.99 5.92
N MET A 92 -15.52 -12.15 6.44
CA MET A 92 -16.34 -12.25 7.65
C MET A 92 -15.56 -11.80 8.90
N MET A 93 -14.33 -12.26 9.08
CA MET A 93 -13.47 -11.87 10.19
C MET A 93 -13.19 -10.36 10.19
N ILE A 94 -12.92 -9.77 9.02
CA ILE A 94 -12.72 -8.32 8.89
C ILE A 94 -14.00 -7.56 9.25
N LYS A 95 -15.18 -8.01 8.77
CA LYS A 95 -16.46 -7.39 9.15
C LYS A 95 -16.73 -7.46 10.65
N GLN A 96 -16.40 -8.59 11.28
CA GLN A 96 -16.57 -8.79 12.71
C GLN A 96 -15.60 -7.92 13.51
N ALA A 97 -14.33 -7.83 13.09
CA ALA A 97 -13.35 -6.93 13.70
C ALA A 97 -13.78 -5.46 13.59
N CYS A 98 -14.26 -5.03 12.41
CA CYS A 98 -14.79 -3.68 12.20
C CYS A 98 -16.12 -3.39 12.92
N SER A 99 -16.79 -4.39 13.50
CA SER A 99 -18.04 -4.17 14.25
C SER A 99 -17.84 -3.83 15.73
N LYS A 100 -16.60 -3.90 16.21
CA LYS A 100 -16.25 -3.71 17.62
C LYS A 100 -15.12 -2.69 17.77
N PRO A 101 -15.03 -1.99 18.91
CA PRO A 101 -13.83 -1.21 19.24
C PRO A 101 -12.58 -2.09 19.24
N ILE A 102 -11.47 -1.55 18.71
CA ILE A 102 -10.17 -2.21 18.73
C ILE A 102 -9.41 -1.87 20.01
N GLU A 103 -8.90 -2.89 20.70
CA GLU A 103 -7.92 -2.75 21.76
C GLU A 103 -6.49 -2.71 21.19
N LEU A 104 -5.51 -2.16 21.92
CA LEU A 104 -4.12 -2.15 21.46
C LEU A 104 -3.52 -3.56 21.29
N SER A 105 -4.05 -4.54 22.02
CA SER A 105 -3.67 -5.95 21.89
C SER A 105 -4.34 -6.67 20.71
N ASP A 106 -5.33 -6.05 20.07
CA ASP A 106 -6.07 -6.68 18.98
C ASP A 106 -5.27 -6.66 17.67
N ASP A 107 -5.48 -7.70 16.88
CA ASP A 107 -4.82 -7.86 15.60
C ASP A 107 -5.46 -7.02 14.50
N ILE A 108 -4.63 -6.19 13.85
CA ILE A 108 -5.02 -5.42 12.66
C ILE A 108 -5.10 -6.28 11.38
N VAL A 109 -4.84 -7.57 11.46
CA VAL A 109 -4.95 -8.53 10.34
C VAL A 109 -5.55 -9.85 10.86
N PRO A 110 -6.84 -9.84 11.24
CA PRO A 110 -7.42 -10.90 12.07
C PRO A 110 -7.37 -12.28 11.39
N PHE A 111 -7.54 -12.34 10.07
CA PHE A 111 -7.54 -13.61 9.33
C PHE A 111 -6.14 -14.21 9.22
N GLU A 112 -5.14 -13.40 8.86
CA GLU A 112 -3.75 -13.82 8.73
C GLU A 112 -3.17 -14.18 10.11
N HIS A 113 -3.46 -13.39 11.14
CA HIS A 113 -3.05 -13.70 12.51
C HIS A 113 -3.68 -15.02 12.99
N HIS A 114 -4.98 -15.20 12.79
CA HIS A 114 -5.68 -16.45 13.13
C HIS A 114 -5.04 -17.65 12.42
N THR A 115 -4.72 -17.52 11.13
CA THR A 115 -4.07 -18.57 10.35
C THR A 115 -2.70 -18.94 10.92
N VAL A 116 -1.85 -17.95 11.24
CA VAL A 116 -0.52 -18.20 11.81
C VAL A 116 -0.60 -18.80 13.20
N LYS A 117 -1.55 -18.34 14.02
CA LYS A 117 -1.74 -18.88 15.37
C LYS A 117 -2.20 -20.34 15.33
N HIS A 118 -3.02 -20.71 14.35
CA HIS A 118 -3.57 -22.05 14.22
C HIS A 118 -2.64 -23.03 13.50
N TYR A 119 -2.02 -22.62 12.39
CA TYR A 119 -1.20 -23.48 11.53
C TYR A 119 0.31 -23.23 11.63
N GLY A 120 0.73 -22.21 12.38
CA GLY A 120 2.13 -21.81 12.50
C GLY A 120 2.60 -20.91 11.35
N LYS A 121 3.89 -20.55 11.42
CA LYS A 121 4.56 -19.62 10.48
C LYS A 121 4.68 -20.18 9.05
N ASN A 122 4.76 -21.50 8.91
CA ASN A 122 4.87 -22.21 7.63
C ASN A 122 3.48 -22.67 7.17
N SER A 123 2.58 -21.70 6.97
CA SER A 123 1.19 -21.96 6.61
C SER A 123 0.85 -21.43 5.22
N PHE A 124 -0.27 -21.89 4.66
CA PHE A 124 -0.83 -21.31 3.45
C PHE A 124 -2.33 -21.06 3.59
N THR A 125 -2.83 -20.07 2.87
CA THR A 125 -4.25 -19.70 2.76
C THR A 125 -4.68 -19.74 1.30
N TRP A 126 -5.97 -19.52 1.02
CA TRP A 126 -6.48 -19.49 -0.35
C TRP A 126 -7.04 -18.13 -0.73
N LEU A 127 -6.49 -17.56 -1.82
CA LEU A 127 -7.04 -16.39 -2.50
C LEU A 127 -7.77 -16.84 -3.77
N GLY A 128 -9.07 -17.09 -3.63
CA GLY A 128 -9.88 -17.74 -4.66
C GLY A 128 -9.31 -19.14 -4.98
N PRO A 129 -9.07 -19.49 -6.25
CA PRO A 129 -8.46 -20.77 -6.63
C PRO A 129 -6.93 -20.80 -6.44
N ARG A 130 -6.29 -19.71 -6.01
CA ARG A 130 -4.82 -19.63 -5.89
C ARG A 130 -4.39 -19.85 -4.45
N PRO A 131 -3.51 -20.82 -4.17
CA PRO A 131 -2.93 -20.95 -2.84
C PRO A 131 -1.94 -19.81 -2.59
N CYS A 132 -1.91 -19.34 -1.35
CA CYS A 132 -1.13 -18.22 -0.87
C CYS A 132 -0.21 -18.67 0.28
N VAL A 133 1.09 -18.83 0.04
CA VAL A 133 2.04 -19.29 1.09
C VAL A 133 2.45 -18.13 1.97
N ASN A 134 2.28 -18.25 3.29
CA ASN A 134 2.71 -17.25 4.25
C ASN A 134 4.22 -17.41 4.54
N ILE A 135 4.96 -16.31 4.41
CA ILE A 135 6.38 -16.20 4.68
C ILE A 135 6.58 -15.17 5.79
N MET A 136 7.17 -15.62 6.89
CA MET A 136 7.47 -14.79 8.05
C MET A 136 8.96 -14.84 8.46
N SER A 137 9.77 -15.70 7.82
CA SER A 137 11.22 -15.73 8.05
C SER A 137 11.89 -14.54 7.37
N LEU A 138 12.75 -13.83 8.12
CA LEU A 138 13.49 -12.68 7.60
C LEU A 138 14.38 -13.04 6.41
N GLU A 139 14.99 -14.24 6.44
CA GLU A 139 15.85 -14.71 5.34
C GLU A 139 15.05 -14.94 4.06
N GLN A 140 13.89 -15.58 4.17
CA GLN A 140 12.99 -15.83 3.05
C GLN A 140 12.43 -14.53 2.49
N ILE A 141 12.03 -13.61 3.36
CA ILE A 141 11.61 -12.26 2.96
C ILE A 141 12.74 -11.59 2.18
N LYS A 142 13.97 -11.58 2.72
CA LYS A 142 15.12 -10.97 2.06
C LYS A 142 15.38 -11.59 0.68
N ASP A 143 15.31 -12.91 0.55
CA ASP A 143 15.50 -13.61 -0.72
C ASP A 143 14.46 -13.18 -1.76
N VAL A 144 13.19 -13.12 -1.37
CA VAL A 144 12.09 -12.70 -2.25
C VAL A 144 12.30 -11.28 -2.74
N PHE A 145 12.55 -10.34 -1.82
CA PHE A 145 12.65 -8.93 -2.16
C PHE A 145 13.98 -8.58 -2.86
N THR A 146 14.97 -9.48 -2.84
CA THR A 146 16.21 -9.34 -3.62
C THR A 146 16.04 -9.88 -5.04
N LYS A 147 15.25 -10.94 -5.24
CA LYS A 147 15.03 -11.60 -6.54
C LYS A 147 13.76 -11.10 -7.24
N ILE A 148 13.66 -9.79 -7.44
CA ILE A 148 12.46 -9.13 -7.98
C ILE A 148 12.04 -9.62 -9.38
N GLY A 149 12.96 -10.17 -10.17
CA GLY A 149 12.63 -10.76 -11.47
C GLY A 149 11.87 -12.09 -11.38
N ASP A 150 12.16 -12.87 -10.33
CA ASP A 150 11.55 -14.18 -10.08
C ASP A 150 10.24 -14.06 -9.28
N PHE A 151 10.21 -13.13 -8.33
CA PHE A 151 9.06 -12.84 -7.49
C PHE A 151 8.42 -11.53 -7.91
N GLN A 152 7.50 -11.61 -8.87
CA GLN A 152 6.82 -10.45 -9.43
C GLN A 152 5.58 -10.09 -8.62
N LYS A 153 5.06 -8.88 -8.78
CA LYS A 153 3.76 -8.48 -8.25
C LYS A 153 2.61 -9.23 -8.94
N PRO A 154 1.54 -9.62 -8.22
CA PRO A 154 0.37 -10.21 -8.86
C PRO A 154 -0.25 -9.27 -9.90
N LYS A 155 -0.70 -9.84 -11.01
CA LYS A 155 -1.45 -9.11 -12.02
C LYS A 155 -2.81 -8.69 -11.44
N GLN A 156 -3.08 -7.39 -11.46
CA GLN A 156 -4.36 -6.85 -11.03
C GLN A 156 -5.50 -7.24 -11.98
N ASN A 157 -6.70 -7.37 -11.43
CA ASN A 157 -7.92 -7.42 -12.23
C ASN A 157 -8.08 -6.10 -13.01
N PRO A 158 -8.56 -6.09 -14.27
CA PRO A 158 -8.77 -4.84 -15.00
C PRO A 158 -9.69 -3.83 -14.34
N LEU A 159 -10.64 -4.26 -13.53
CA LEU A 159 -11.47 -3.34 -12.75
C LEU A 159 -10.67 -2.73 -11.60
N SER A 160 -9.82 -3.52 -10.91
CA SER A 160 -8.91 -3.03 -9.88
C SER A 160 -7.86 -2.06 -10.45
N ARG A 161 -7.45 -2.24 -11.71
CA ARG A 161 -6.56 -1.30 -12.43
C ARG A 161 -7.14 0.10 -12.59
N LEU A 162 -8.47 0.25 -12.52
CA LEU A 162 -9.10 1.57 -12.62
C LEU A 162 -8.81 2.43 -11.38
N LEU A 163 -8.52 1.85 -10.22
CA LEU A 163 -8.20 2.64 -9.03
C LEU A 163 -6.88 3.39 -9.18
N THR A 164 -5.81 2.64 -9.45
CA THR A 164 -4.48 3.20 -9.65
C THR A 164 -3.63 2.22 -10.45
N MET A 165 -3.02 2.74 -11.51
CA MET A 165 -1.78 2.19 -12.06
C MET A 165 -0.63 3.10 -11.64
N GLY A 166 0.61 2.67 -11.86
CA GLY A 166 1.78 3.51 -11.61
C GLY A 166 2.98 2.67 -11.19
N VAL A 167 4.02 3.34 -10.68
CA VAL A 167 5.24 2.67 -10.22
C VAL A 167 4.98 1.58 -9.17
N ILE A 168 3.86 1.69 -8.44
CA ILE A 168 3.41 0.65 -7.49
C ILE A 168 3.11 -0.68 -8.18
N THR A 169 2.57 -0.69 -9.40
CA THR A 169 2.12 -1.91 -10.11
C THR A 169 2.99 -2.33 -11.29
N TYR A 170 3.83 -1.44 -11.81
CA TYR A 170 4.73 -1.77 -12.90
C TYR A 170 5.85 -2.74 -12.48
N GLU A 171 6.34 -3.48 -13.47
CA GLU A 171 7.45 -4.42 -13.39
C GLU A 171 8.45 -4.18 -14.54
N GLY A 172 9.67 -4.73 -14.40
CA GLY A 172 10.70 -4.75 -15.43
C GLY A 172 11.11 -3.35 -15.93
N GLU A 173 11.34 -3.23 -17.24
CA GLU A 173 11.81 -1.99 -17.88
C GLU A 173 10.83 -0.81 -17.68
N LYS A 174 9.51 -1.08 -17.69
CA LYS A 174 8.51 -0.02 -17.46
C LYS A 174 8.67 0.56 -16.06
N TRP A 175 8.83 -0.29 -15.05
CA TRP A 175 9.08 0.16 -13.68
C TRP A 175 10.39 0.94 -13.57
N ALA A 176 11.48 0.41 -14.13
CA ALA A 176 12.80 1.05 -14.07
C ALA A 176 12.79 2.45 -14.69
N LYS A 177 12.16 2.60 -15.88
CA LYS A 177 11.97 3.88 -16.55
C LYS A 177 11.16 4.86 -15.70
N HIS A 178 10.00 4.42 -15.21
CA HIS A 178 9.13 5.30 -14.43
C HIS A 178 9.82 5.74 -13.14
N ARG A 179 10.49 4.82 -12.45
CA ARG A 179 11.24 5.11 -11.22
C ARG A 179 12.37 6.10 -11.47
N LYS A 180 13.12 5.95 -12.56
CA LYS A 180 14.19 6.89 -12.97
C LYS A 180 13.65 8.31 -13.12
N ILE A 181 12.53 8.48 -13.83
CA ILE A 181 11.90 9.78 -14.10
C ILE A 181 11.31 10.42 -12.82
N ILE A 182 10.78 9.60 -11.90
CA ILE A 182 10.11 10.09 -10.67
C ILE A 182 11.10 10.44 -9.55
N ASN A 183 12.18 9.67 -9.41
CA ASN A 183 13.14 9.78 -8.30
C ASN A 183 13.65 11.20 -8.02
N PRO A 184 13.96 12.06 -9.02
CA PRO A 184 14.43 13.42 -8.77
C PRO A 184 13.51 14.26 -7.89
N ALA A 185 12.19 14.03 -7.95
CA ALA A 185 11.23 14.76 -7.12
C ALA A 185 11.29 14.38 -5.63
N PHE A 186 11.90 13.24 -5.31
CA PHE A 186 12.07 12.73 -3.95
C PHE A 186 13.50 12.92 -3.42
N HIS A 187 14.35 13.68 -4.13
CA HIS A 187 15.66 14.05 -3.62
C HIS A 187 15.56 15.06 -2.47
N LEU A 188 16.51 14.99 -1.54
CA LEU A 188 16.55 15.82 -0.33
C LEU A 188 16.40 17.33 -0.62
N GLU A 189 17.08 17.81 -1.66
CA GLU A 189 17.04 19.21 -2.07
C GLU A 189 15.65 19.67 -2.52
N LYS A 190 14.88 18.76 -3.14
CA LYS A 190 13.50 19.03 -3.57
C LYS A 190 12.52 18.95 -2.40
N LEU A 191 12.71 17.98 -1.51
CA LEU A 191 11.91 17.87 -0.28
C LEU A 191 12.05 19.10 0.62
N LYS A 192 13.23 19.73 0.68
CA LYS A 192 13.44 21.01 1.40
C LYS A 192 12.50 22.11 0.93
N LEU A 193 12.24 22.18 -0.39
CA LEU A 193 11.34 23.19 -0.98
C LEU A 193 9.87 22.97 -0.60
N MET A 194 9.50 21.74 -0.25
CA MET A 194 8.14 21.35 0.13
C MET A 194 7.83 21.63 1.61
N LEU A 195 8.85 21.83 2.45
CA LEU A 195 8.69 22.02 3.90
C LEU A 195 7.72 23.15 4.31
N PRO A 196 7.70 24.33 3.65
CA PRO A 196 6.73 25.38 3.97
C PRO A 196 5.28 24.92 3.81
N ALA A 197 5.00 24.08 2.82
CA ALA A 197 3.65 23.54 2.60
C ALA A 197 3.28 22.52 3.68
N PHE A 198 4.19 21.61 4.06
CA PHE A 198 3.98 20.70 5.19
C PHE A 198 3.62 21.46 6.47
N TYR A 199 4.41 22.48 6.79
CA TYR A 199 4.18 23.31 7.97
C TYR A 199 2.80 23.98 7.93
N GLN A 200 2.42 24.56 6.79
CA GLN A 200 1.13 25.25 6.67
C GLN A 200 -0.05 24.30 6.88
N SER A 201 -0.03 23.12 6.28
CA SER A 201 -1.08 22.11 6.47
C SER A 201 -1.19 21.65 7.93
N CYS A 202 -0.06 21.49 8.63
CA CYS A 202 -0.06 21.17 10.06
C CYS A 202 -0.66 22.31 10.92
N ILE A 203 -0.28 23.56 10.66
CA ILE A 203 -0.81 24.72 11.41
C ILE A 203 -2.31 24.92 11.14
N ASP A 204 -2.76 24.73 9.90
CA ASP A 204 -4.18 24.85 9.55
C ASP A 204 -5.03 23.81 10.29
N MET A 205 -4.49 22.60 10.52
CA MET A 205 -5.12 21.57 11.33
C MET A 205 -5.11 21.93 12.83
N ILE A 206 -3.95 22.31 13.38
CA ILE A 206 -3.81 22.68 14.80
C ILE A 206 -4.72 23.86 15.16
N SER A 207 -4.80 24.87 14.29
CA SER A 207 -5.69 26.03 14.48
C SER A 207 -7.17 25.63 14.55
N GLN A 208 -7.57 24.56 13.86
CA GLN A 208 -8.92 24.02 13.98
C GLN A 208 -9.12 23.34 15.34
N TRP A 209 -8.13 22.60 15.84
CA TRP A 209 -8.20 21.99 17.17
C TRP A 209 -8.25 23.03 18.28
N GLU A 210 -7.46 24.10 18.19
CA GLU A 210 -7.47 25.20 19.17
C GLU A 210 -8.84 25.86 19.31
N ARG A 211 -9.55 26.06 18.18
CA ARG A 211 -10.93 26.60 18.17
C ARG A 211 -11.96 25.67 18.83
N LEU A 212 -11.70 24.37 18.88
CA LEU A 212 -12.58 23.41 19.57
C LEU A 212 -12.33 23.39 21.07
N ILE A 213 -11.10 23.68 21.51
CA ILE A 213 -10.69 23.66 22.92
C ILE A 213 -11.11 24.94 23.65
N SER A 214 -11.28 26.06 22.93
CA SER A 214 -11.48 27.40 23.49
C SER A 214 -12.75 27.60 24.34
N GLU A 215 -13.69 26.64 24.38
CA GLU A 215 -14.95 26.78 25.14
C GLU A 215 -14.90 26.11 26.54
N ASN A 216 -14.17 25.00 26.72
CA ASN A 216 -14.20 24.19 27.96
C ASN A 216 -12.81 23.78 28.50
N GLY A 217 -11.72 24.29 27.94
CA GLY A 217 -10.34 23.98 28.35
C GLY A 217 -9.84 22.56 27.99
N SER A 218 -10.75 21.64 27.66
CA SER A 218 -10.48 20.33 27.07
C SER A 218 -11.65 19.89 26.18
N CYS A 219 -11.39 19.03 25.20
CA CYS A 219 -12.39 18.53 24.26
C CYS A 219 -12.05 17.10 23.85
N GLU A 220 -13.05 16.22 23.73
CA GLU A 220 -12.89 14.91 23.10
C GLU A 220 -12.90 15.10 21.57
N LEU A 221 -11.88 14.55 20.91
CA LEU A 221 -11.65 14.77 19.49
C LEU A 221 -11.37 13.44 18.78
N ASP A 222 -12.17 13.15 17.75
CA ASP A 222 -11.78 12.15 16.75
C ASP A 222 -10.72 12.76 15.84
N VAL A 223 -9.46 12.33 16.00
CA VAL A 223 -8.32 12.84 15.25
C VAL A 223 -8.26 12.34 13.81
N TRP A 224 -8.98 11.27 13.46
CA TRP A 224 -8.88 10.63 12.16
C TRP A 224 -9.23 11.56 10.99
N PRO A 225 -10.41 12.22 10.96
CA PRO A 225 -10.78 13.09 9.84
C PRO A 225 -9.82 14.26 9.64
N TYR A 226 -9.21 14.76 10.73
CA TYR A 226 -8.26 15.87 10.68
C TYR A 226 -6.92 15.43 10.12
N LEU A 227 -6.40 14.27 10.53
CA LEU A 227 -5.14 13.72 10.03
C LEU A 227 -5.26 13.23 8.58
N GLU A 228 -6.42 12.66 8.20
CA GLU A 228 -6.77 12.35 6.82
C GLU A 228 -6.70 13.65 5.99
N ASN A 229 -7.52 14.65 6.32
CA ASN A 229 -7.54 15.94 5.60
C ASN A 229 -6.18 16.65 5.54
N MET A 230 -5.40 16.60 6.62
CA MET A 230 -4.06 17.20 6.65
C MET A 230 -3.13 16.50 5.66
N SER A 231 -3.12 15.17 5.63
CA SER A 231 -2.32 14.41 4.65
C SER A 231 -2.76 14.67 3.20
N SER A 232 -4.06 14.79 2.96
CA SER A 232 -4.64 15.15 1.65
C SER A 232 -4.21 16.56 1.21
N ASP A 233 -4.18 17.51 2.13
CA ASP A 233 -3.76 18.89 1.86
C ASP A 233 -2.25 18.97 1.60
N VAL A 234 -1.46 18.24 2.39
CA VAL A 234 -0.01 18.12 2.20
C VAL A 234 0.30 17.64 0.78
N ILE A 235 -0.25 16.48 0.36
CA ILE A 235 0.06 15.94 -0.96
C ILE A 235 -0.47 16.85 -2.08
N SER A 236 -1.63 17.50 -1.89
CA SER A 236 -2.16 18.47 -2.86
C SER A 236 -1.21 19.65 -3.06
N ARG A 237 -0.69 20.23 -1.97
CA ARG A 237 0.23 21.38 -2.02
C ARG A 237 1.60 21.01 -2.56
N THR A 238 2.15 19.87 -2.15
CA THR A 238 3.54 19.54 -2.49
C THR A 238 3.69 18.79 -3.79
N ALA A 239 2.70 17.97 -4.16
CA ALA A 239 2.77 17.22 -5.40
C ALA A 239 2.14 17.96 -6.58
N PHE A 240 1.08 18.73 -6.33
CA PHE A 240 0.27 19.36 -7.39
C PHE A 240 0.17 20.87 -7.28
N GLY A 241 0.90 21.47 -6.33
CA GLY A 241 0.89 22.90 -5.98
C GLY A 241 -0.50 23.47 -5.70
N SER A 242 -1.51 22.61 -5.52
CA SER A 242 -2.91 22.97 -5.39
C SER A 242 -3.30 22.95 -3.91
N SER A 243 -4.52 23.36 -3.59
CA SER A 243 -5.04 23.18 -2.22
C SER A 243 -5.84 21.89 -2.13
N TYR A 244 -6.04 21.37 -0.92
CA TYR A 244 -6.99 20.29 -0.68
C TYR A 244 -8.36 20.53 -1.35
N LYS A 245 -8.84 21.77 -1.40
CA LYS A 245 -10.13 22.10 -2.03
C LYS A 245 -10.16 21.77 -3.52
N GLU A 246 -9.05 21.94 -4.23
CA GLU A 246 -8.95 21.58 -5.66
C GLU A 246 -8.87 20.04 -5.84
N GLY A 247 -8.26 19.33 -4.89
CA GLY A 247 -8.11 17.87 -4.92
C GLY A 247 -9.24 17.06 -4.27
N ARG A 248 -10.12 17.69 -3.47
CA ARG A 248 -11.14 17.02 -2.64
C ARG A 248 -11.97 16.01 -3.43
N ARG A 249 -12.44 16.41 -4.61
CA ARG A 249 -13.27 15.54 -5.45
C ARG A 249 -12.52 14.29 -5.91
N ILE A 250 -11.23 14.40 -6.18
CA ILE A 250 -10.36 13.27 -6.56
C ILE A 250 -10.27 12.29 -5.39
N PHE A 251 -10.02 12.76 -4.17
CA PHE A 251 -9.95 11.91 -2.97
C PHE A 251 -11.26 11.17 -2.70
N GLU A 252 -12.40 11.88 -2.74
CA GLU A 252 -13.72 11.27 -2.57
C GLU A 252 -13.98 10.17 -3.60
N LEU A 253 -13.67 10.44 -4.88
CA LEU A 253 -13.83 9.50 -5.98
C LEU A 253 -12.89 8.31 -5.84
N GLN A 254 -11.63 8.51 -5.47
CA GLN A 254 -10.66 7.43 -5.25
C GLN A 254 -11.07 6.54 -4.08
N LYS A 255 -11.57 7.12 -2.98
CA LYS A 255 -12.11 6.37 -1.84
C LYS A 255 -13.32 5.53 -2.23
N GLU A 256 -14.27 6.08 -2.99
CA GLU A 256 -15.40 5.33 -3.53
C GLU A 256 -14.92 4.21 -4.47
N GLN A 257 -14.02 4.52 -5.41
CA GLN A 257 -13.46 3.56 -6.34
C GLN A 257 -12.81 2.39 -5.63
N ALA A 258 -12.03 2.68 -4.59
CA ALA A 258 -11.32 1.70 -3.82
C ALA A 258 -12.30 0.77 -3.06
N GLN A 259 -13.42 1.27 -2.54
CA GLN A 259 -14.48 0.44 -1.96
C GLN A 259 -15.15 -0.47 -3.01
N LEU A 260 -15.32 0.01 -4.24
CA LEU A 260 -15.86 -0.79 -5.34
C LEU A 260 -14.88 -1.89 -5.77
N VAL A 261 -13.56 -1.60 -5.78
CA VAL A 261 -12.53 -2.60 -6.06
C VAL A 261 -12.58 -3.73 -5.03
N VAL A 262 -12.66 -3.43 -3.73
CA VAL A 262 -12.77 -4.46 -2.68
C VAL A 262 -13.97 -5.38 -2.92
N LYS A 263 -15.14 -4.83 -3.26
CA LYS A 263 -16.34 -5.62 -3.57
C LYS A 263 -16.13 -6.54 -4.78
N VAL A 264 -15.45 -6.02 -5.80
CA VAL A 264 -15.18 -6.71 -7.06
C VAL A 264 -14.15 -7.83 -6.85
N ASP A 265 -13.08 -7.58 -6.10
CA ASP A 265 -12.06 -8.59 -5.76
C ASP A 265 -12.61 -9.69 -4.82
N GLN A 266 -13.61 -9.38 -4.00
CA GLN A 266 -14.33 -10.37 -3.17
C GLN A 266 -15.42 -11.16 -3.94
N SER A 267 -15.76 -10.76 -5.17
CA SER A 267 -16.82 -11.39 -5.97
C SER A 267 -16.30 -12.57 -6.80
N VAL A 268 -17.14 -13.57 -7.06
CA VAL A 268 -16.76 -14.70 -7.93
C VAL A 268 -16.75 -14.24 -9.37
N TYR A 269 -15.59 -14.33 -9.99
CA TYR A 269 -15.49 -14.32 -11.45
C TYR A 269 -15.94 -15.69 -11.98
N PHE A 270 -17.25 -15.90 -12.07
CA PHE A 270 -17.77 -17.02 -12.85
C PHE A 270 -17.59 -16.72 -14.35
N LEU A 271 -17.31 -17.79 -15.11
CA LEU A 271 -17.18 -17.83 -16.57
C LEU A 271 -17.95 -16.69 -17.26
N GLY A 272 -17.23 -15.72 -17.82
CA GLY A 272 -17.79 -14.66 -18.67
C GLY A 272 -18.47 -13.46 -17.98
N LEU A 273 -18.90 -13.55 -16.70
CA LEU A 273 -19.58 -12.44 -16.01
C LEU A 273 -18.70 -11.19 -15.81
N ARG A 274 -17.37 -11.34 -15.94
CA ARG A 274 -16.41 -10.22 -15.92
C ARG A 274 -16.72 -9.13 -16.95
N PHE A 275 -17.42 -9.47 -18.04
CA PHE A 275 -17.79 -8.53 -19.10
C PHE A 275 -19.19 -7.96 -18.94
N LEU A 276 -19.99 -8.43 -17.98
CA LEU A 276 -21.35 -7.92 -17.80
C LEU A 276 -21.31 -6.50 -17.22
N PRO A 277 -22.02 -5.54 -17.85
CA PRO A 277 -22.03 -4.14 -17.41
C PRO A 277 -22.94 -3.94 -16.18
N THR A 278 -22.48 -4.46 -15.04
CA THR A 278 -23.15 -4.23 -13.74
C THR A 278 -23.16 -2.75 -13.38
N LYS A 279 -24.06 -2.34 -12.47
CA LYS A 279 -24.09 -0.96 -11.95
C LYS A 279 -22.73 -0.58 -11.35
N THR A 280 -22.08 -1.51 -10.65
CA THR A 280 -20.72 -1.36 -10.13
C THR A 280 -19.69 -1.10 -11.23
N HIS A 281 -19.66 -1.91 -12.29
CA HIS A 281 -18.70 -1.71 -13.38
C HIS A 281 -18.91 -0.39 -14.12
N ARG A 282 -20.18 0.04 -14.27
CA ARG A 282 -20.51 1.34 -14.85
C ARG A 282 -20.02 2.48 -13.97
N ARG A 283 -20.34 2.47 -12.68
CA ARG A 283 -19.88 3.48 -11.72
C ARG A 283 -18.36 3.56 -11.67
N MET A 284 -17.66 2.42 -11.64
CA MET A 284 -16.19 2.41 -11.64
C MET A 284 -15.58 3.07 -12.88
N LYS A 285 -16.21 2.93 -14.05
CA LYS A 285 -15.78 3.58 -15.30
C LYS A 285 -16.19 5.05 -15.39
N GLU A 286 -17.24 5.46 -14.69
CA GLU A 286 -17.63 6.88 -14.56
C GLU A 286 -16.64 7.61 -13.66
N ILE A 287 -16.32 7.02 -12.51
CA ILE A 287 -15.33 7.55 -11.58
C ILE A 287 -13.97 7.70 -12.27
N GLU A 288 -13.53 6.67 -13.01
CA GLU A 288 -12.26 6.75 -13.73
C GLU A 288 -12.21 7.92 -14.72
N ARG A 289 -13.29 8.14 -15.47
CA ARG A 289 -13.38 9.25 -16.42
C ARG A 289 -13.34 10.59 -15.71
N GLU A 290 -14.11 10.75 -14.64
CA GLU A 290 -14.16 11.99 -13.85
C GLU A 290 -12.80 12.30 -13.21
N VAL A 291 -12.13 11.30 -12.61
CA VAL A 291 -10.78 11.47 -12.05
C VAL A 291 -9.76 11.83 -13.13
N GLN A 292 -9.83 11.17 -14.30
CA GLN A 292 -8.93 11.46 -15.42
C GLN A 292 -9.10 12.91 -15.91
N ASP A 293 -10.35 13.39 -16.05
CA ASP A 293 -10.64 14.76 -16.50
C ASP A 293 -10.14 15.80 -15.49
N LEU A 294 -10.38 15.57 -14.19
CA LEU A 294 -9.90 16.45 -13.12
C LEU A 294 -8.36 16.52 -13.10
N LEU A 295 -7.68 15.38 -13.17
CA LEU A 295 -6.23 15.32 -13.19
C LEU A 295 -5.65 15.96 -14.45
N MET A 296 -6.28 15.77 -15.61
CA MET A 296 -5.88 16.45 -16.84
C MET A 296 -5.97 17.97 -16.69
N GLY A 297 -7.02 18.48 -16.05
CA GLY A 297 -7.15 19.89 -15.72
C GLY A 297 -5.99 20.41 -14.86
N ILE A 298 -5.61 19.67 -13.82
CA ILE A 298 -4.47 20.00 -12.95
C ILE A 298 -3.15 19.97 -13.72
N ILE A 299 -2.91 18.93 -14.52
CA ILE A 299 -1.68 18.78 -15.33
C ILE A 299 -1.55 19.94 -16.31
N ASN A 300 -2.63 20.28 -17.04
CA ASN A 300 -2.61 21.39 -18.00
C ASN A 300 -2.39 22.76 -17.33
N LYS A 301 -2.96 22.98 -16.13
CA LYS A 301 -2.72 24.19 -15.33
C LYS A 301 -1.25 24.27 -14.91
N ARG A 302 -0.69 23.14 -14.48
CA ARG A 302 0.70 23.03 -14.04
C ARG A 302 1.69 23.20 -15.18
N GLU A 303 1.48 22.56 -16.32
CA GLU A 303 2.35 22.70 -17.49
C GLU A 303 2.61 24.16 -17.87
N LYS A 304 1.58 25.00 -17.79
CA LYS A 304 1.67 26.44 -18.05
C LYS A 304 2.46 27.19 -16.97
N ALA A 305 2.33 26.77 -15.71
CA ALA A 305 2.96 27.39 -14.55
C ALA A 305 4.42 26.92 -14.30
N CYS A 306 4.77 25.70 -14.71
CA CYS A 306 6.07 25.07 -14.44
C CYS A 306 7.23 25.62 -15.29
N LYS A 307 7.00 26.61 -16.18
CA LYS A 307 8.07 27.22 -17.00
C LYS A 307 9.10 27.93 -16.11
N GLY A 308 10.15 27.21 -15.71
CA GLY A 308 11.27 27.71 -14.91
C GLY A 308 11.11 27.57 -13.39
N ARG A 309 10.11 26.85 -12.89
CA ARG A 309 9.85 26.65 -11.45
C ARG A 309 9.83 25.17 -11.10
N ASN A 310 10.56 24.79 -10.05
CA ASN A 310 10.81 23.39 -9.66
C ASN A 310 10.41 23.15 -8.20
N ASP A 311 9.20 23.60 -7.88
CA ASP A 311 8.75 23.77 -6.50
C ASP A 311 7.84 22.61 -6.05
N ASP A 312 7.18 21.92 -7.00
CA ASP A 312 6.26 20.80 -6.75
C ASP A 312 6.63 19.51 -7.54
N LEU A 313 6.13 18.36 -7.06
CA LEU A 313 6.47 17.04 -7.61
C LEU A 313 6.10 16.91 -9.09
N LEU A 314 4.92 17.41 -9.48
CA LEU A 314 4.43 17.28 -10.85
C LEU A 314 5.28 18.10 -11.83
N CYS A 315 5.69 19.32 -11.47
CA CYS A 315 6.62 20.10 -12.29
C CYS A 315 7.94 19.34 -12.49
N ILE A 316 8.51 18.77 -11.42
CA ILE A 316 9.78 18.01 -11.49
C ILE A 316 9.62 16.75 -12.35
N LEU A 317 8.51 16.03 -12.21
CA LEU A 317 8.20 14.85 -13.01
C LEU A 317 8.08 15.22 -14.50
N MET A 318 7.34 16.28 -14.84
CA MET A 318 7.17 16.75 -16.21
C MET A 318 8.48 17.22 -16.83
N GLU A 319 9.31 17.93 -16.06
CA GLU A 319 10.65 18.36 -16.50
C GLU A 319 11.55 17.14 -16.72
N SER A 320 11.62 16.21 -15.78
CA SER A 320 12.43 14.99 -15.90
C SER A 320 11.99 14.14 -17.08
N ASN A 321 10.68 14.01 -17.31
CA ASN A 321 10.14 13.29 -18.45
C ASN A 321 10.54 13.96 -19.78
N SER A 322 10.46 15.29 -19.84
CA SER A 322 10.85 16.06 -21.03
C SER A 322 12.33 15.93 -21.34
N ARG A 323 13.20 15.91 -20.32
CA ARG A 323 14.65 15.68 -20.47
C ARG A 323 14.92 14.28 -21.03
N GLU A 324 14.29 13.26 -20.46
CA GLU A 324 14.44 11.87 -20.94
C GLU A 324 14.01 11.74 -22.41
N ILE A 325 12.90 12.36 -22.83
CA ILE A 325 12.46 12.33 -24.23
C ILE A 325 13.47 12.98 -25.19
N LYS A 326 14.10 14.09 -24.76
CA LYS A 326 15.12 14.80 -25.55
C LYS A 326 16.41 13.98 -25.68
N GLU A 327 16.89 13.36 -24.60
CA GLU A 327 18.13 12.58 -24.58
C GLU A 327 18.06 11.36 -25.54
N PHE A 328 16.89 10.73 -25.67
CA PHE A 328 16.70 9.57 -26.55
C PHE A 328 16.17 9.92 -27.96
N GLY A 329 16.27 11.18 -28.37
CA GLY A 329 16.00 11.63 -29.74
C GLY A 329 14.54 11.56 -30.15
N ASN A 330 13.59 11.94 -29.27
CA ASN A 330 12.15 11.96 -29.55
C ASN A 330 11.54 10.61 -30.00
N LYS A 331 12.16 9.48 -29.65
CA LYS A 331 11.52 8.17 -29.84
C LYS A 331 10.26 8.10 -28.97
N LYS A 332 9.12 7.70 -29.55
CA LYS A 332 7.81 7.58 -28.86
C LYS A 332 7.84 6.73 -27.58
N SER A 333 8.86 5.88 -27.39
CA SER A 333 9.03 5.00 -26.23
C SER A 333 9.95 5.55 -25.13
N ALA A 334 10.64 6.67 -25.35
CA ALA A 334 11.68 7.19 -24.46
C ALA A 334 11.14 7.67 -23.10
N GLY A 335 10.04 8.44 -23.10
CA GLY A 335 9.42 8.98 -21.88
C GLY A 335 8.18 8.24 -21.41
N MET A 336 7.50 8.82 -20.42
CA MET A 336 6.12 8.55 -20.04
C MET A 336 5.16 9.23 -21.02
N SER A 337 4.10 8.50 -21.40
CA SER A 337 2.96 9.12 -22.09
C SER A 337 2.16 9.99 -21.13
N ILE A 338 1.31 10.90 -21.65
CA ILE A 338 0.40 11.68 -20.79
C ILE A 338 -0.50 10.76 -19.94
N LYS A 339 -0.92 9.62 -20.49
CA LYS A 339 -1.69 8.62 -19.75
C LYS A 339 -0.87 8.04 -18.60
N ASP A 340 0.40 7.73 -18.82
CA ASP A 340 1.29 7.26 -17.75
C ASP A 340 1.44 8.31 -16.64
N VAL A 341 1.56 9.59 -17.00
CA VAL A 341 1.61 10.70 -16.02
C VAL A 341 0.34 10.77 -15.19
N ILE A 342 -0.85 10.67 -15.80
CA ILE A 342 -2.12 10.64 -15.07
C ILE A 342 -2.15 9.48 -14.07
N GLU A 343 -1.71 8.29 -14.47
CA GLU A 343 -1.69 7.13 -13.56
C GLU A 343 -0.74 7.34 -12.38
N GLU A 344 0.46 7.91 -12.60
CA GLU A 344 1.34 8.28 -11.49
C GLU A 344 0.70 9.36 -10.59
N CYS A 345 -0.01 10.33 -11.15
CA CYS A 345 -0.76 11.32 -10.36
C CYS A 345 -1.87 10.66 -9.52
N LYS A 346 -2.64 9.73 -10.10
CA LYS A 346 -3.65 8.94 -9.36
C LYS A 346 -2.99 8.19 -8.20
N LEU A 347 -1.82 7.59 -8.45
CA LEU A 347 -1.06 6.90 -7.42
C LEU A 347 -0.61 7.84 -6.30
N PHE A 348 -0.08 9.02 -6.60
CA PHE A 348 0.39 9.95 -5.57
C PHE A 348 -0.75 10.46 -4.68
N TYR A 349 -1.89 10.81 -5.28
CA TYR A 349 -3.09 11.17 -4.52
C TYR A 349 -3.51 10.04 -3.58
N PHE A 350 -3.63 8.81 -4.09
CA PHE A 350 -4.12 7.68 -3.30
C PHE A 350 -3.13 7.21 -2.23
N ALA A 351 -1.86 6.98 -2.60
CA ALA A 351 -0.88 6.40 -1.71
C ALA A 351 -0.33 7.40 -0.68
N GLY A 352 -0.23 8.69 -1.04
CA GLY A 352 0.37 9.71 -0.18
C GLY A 352 -0.52 10.14 0.99
N GLU A 353 -1.84 10.13 0.80
CA GLU A 353 -2.84 10.46 1.82
C GLU A 353 -3.01 9.31 2.82
N GLU A 354 -3.57 8.20 2.36
CA GLU A 354 -4.08 7.13 3.21
C GLU A 354 -2.98 6.44 4.04
N THR A 355 -1.76 6.26 3.50
CA THR A 355 -0.68 5.63 4.29
C THR A 355 -0.16 6.53 5.41
N THR A 356 -0.05 7.84 5.13
CA THR A 356 0.49 8.82 6.08
C THR A 356 -0.51 9.11 7.19
N SER A 357 -1.79 9.25 6.86
CA SER A 357 -2.85 9.47 7.86
C SER A 357 -2.92 8.30 8.85
N VAL A 358 -2.89 7.05 8.36
CA VAL A 358 -2.90 5.84 9.19
C VAL A 358 -1.71 5.79 10.15
N LEU A 359 -0.50 6.10 9.68
CA LEU A 359 0.69 6.17 10.53
C LEU A 359 0.50 7.19 11.66
N LEU A 360 0.06 8.40 11.34
CA LEU A 360 -0.10 9.48 12.32
C LEU A 360 -1.19 9.18 13.34
N VAL A 361 -2.27 8.50 12.93
CA VAL A 361 -3.36 8.13 13.82
C VAL A 361 -2.90 7.08 14.82
N TRP A 362 -2.25 6.01 14.37
CA TRP A 362 -1.68 5.01 15.26
C TRP A 362 -0.60 5.60 16.17
N THR A 363 0.21 6.53 15.65
CA THR A 363 1.19 7.26 16.47
C THR A 363 0.50 8.05 17.58
N THR A 364 -0.56 8.79 17.26
CA THR A 364 -1.31 9.60 18.23
C THR A 364 -1.97 8.73 19.31
N VAL A 365 -2.52 7.57 18.90
CA VAL A 365 -3.11 6.57 19.79
C VAL A 365 -2.08 5.95 20.72
N LEU A 366 -0.90 5.61 20.20
CA LEU A 366 0.19 5.09 21.02
C LEU A 366 0.67 6.15 22.02
N LEU A 367 0.86 7.40 21.58
CA LEU A 367 1.29 8.48 22.47
C LEU A 367 0.27 8.79 23.57
N SER A 368 -1.03 8.69 23.30
CA SER A 368 -2.06 8.89 24.34
C SER A 368 -2.04 7.80 25.41
N LYS A 369 -1.62 6.58 25.06
CA LYS A 369 -1.48 5.44 25.99
C LYS A 369 -0.13 5.40 26.70
N TYR A 370 0.91 6.02 26.12
CA TYR A 370 2.27 6.06 26.66
C TYR A 370 2.74 7.51 26.92
N PRO A 371 2.20 8.19 27.96
CA PRO A 371 2.45 9.62 28.20
C PRO A 371 3.92 9.95 28.47
N ASN A 372 4.72 9.03 29.01
CA ASN A 372 6.16 9.23 29.18
C ASN A 372 6.87 9.47 27.84
N TRP A 373 6.51 8.72 26.80
CA TRP A 373 7.06 8.91 25.46
C TRP A 373 6.55 10.19 24.80
N GLN A 374 5.30 10.58 25.10
CA GLN A 374 4.77 11.88 24.68
C GLN A 374 5.54 13.04 25.31
N ALA A 375 5.89 12.94 26.60
CA ALA A 375 6.71 13.93 27.29
C ALA A 375 8.12 14.02 26.69
N HIS A 376 8.79 12.89 26.46
CA HIS A 376 10.12 12.88 25.83
C HIS A 376 10.09 13.47 24.41
N ALA A 377 9.08 13.15 23.60
CA ALA A 377 8.93 13.73 22.26
C ALA A 377 8.73 15.26 22.34
N ARG A 378 7.92 15.73 23.28
CA ARG A 378 7.68 17.16 23.51
C ARG A 378 8.96 17.86 23.94
N GLU A 379 9.71 17.27 24.87
CA GLU A 379 10.98 17.81 25.35
C GLU A 379 12.01 17.91 24.21
N GLU A 380 12.17 16.85 23.40
CA GLU A 380 13.06 16.87 22.24
C GLU A 380 12.71 18.01 21.27
N VAL A 381 11.42 18.16 20.92
CA VAL A 381 10.96 19.23 20.02
C VAL A 381 11.24 20.62 20.62
N LEU A 382 11.01 20.81 21.92
CA LEU A 382 11.29 22.08 22.59
C LEU A 382 12.80 22.37 22.69
N GLN A 383 13.64 21.35 22.88
CA GLN A 383 15.10 21.51 22.91
C GLN A 383 15.64 21.91 21.53
N VAL A 384 15.13 21.31 20.46
CA VAL A 384 15.61 21.55 19.09
C VAL A 384 15.09 22.87 18.53
N PHE A 385 13.81 23.18 18.72
CA PHE A 385 13.17 24.34 18.08
C PHE A 385 12.79 25.46 19.02
N GLY A 386 12.63 25.20 20.32
CA GLY A 386 12.10 26.19 21.28
C GLY A 386 10.73 26.69 20.84
N LYS A 387 10.64 28.00 20.55
CA LYS A 387 9.44 28.66 20.01
C LYS A 387 9.53 28.92 18.50
N ASN A 388 10.61 28.50 17.85
CA ASN A 388 10.84 28.76 16.44
C ASN A 388 10.06 27.79 15.56
N LYS A 389 9.79 28.20 14.33
CA LYS A 389 9.21 27.35 13.30
C LYS A 389 10.18 26.20 12.97
N PRO A 390 9.71 24.94 12.83
CA PRO A 390 10.55 23.83 12.41
C PRO A 390 11.18 24.08 11.04
N ASP A 391 12.50 23.91 10.97
CA ASP A 391 13.28 23.93 9.72
C ASP A 391 13.79 22.53 9.37
N PHE A 392 14.32 22.40 8.16
CA PHE A 392 14.79 21.11 7.64
C PHE A 392 15.95 20.53 8.47
N TYR A 393 16.84 21.38 8.98
CA TYR A 393 18.01 20.92 9.72
C TYR A 393 17.61 20.37 11.08
N GLY A 394 16.78 21.09 11.83
CA GLY A 394 16.26 20.66 13.12
C GLY A 394 15.43 19.38 13.02
N LEU A 395 14.65 19.18 11.94
CA LEU A 395 13.87 17.95 11.75
C LEU A 395 14.74 16.70 11.71
N ASN A 396 15.95 16.78 11.14
CA ASN A 396 16.89 15.66 11.11
C ASN A 396 17.51 15.33 12.49
N HIS A 397 17.34 16.21 13.48
CA HIS A 397 17.83 16.00 14.85
C HIS A 397 16.80 15.37 15.78
N LEU A 398 15.54 15.21 15.35
CA LEU A 398 14.46 14.60 16.14
C LEU A 398 14.57 13.06 16.19
N LYS A 399 15.47 12.55 17.01
CA LYS A 399 15.75 11.11 17.16
C LYS A 399 14.60 10.37 17.84
N ILE A 400 14.06 10.92 18.92
CA ILE A 400 12.98 10.34 19.71
C ILE A 400 11.69 10.30 18.89
N VAL A 401 11.32 11.40 18.23
CA VAL A 401 10.16 11.41 17.32
C VAL A 401 10.33 10.37 16.22
N THR A 402 11.52 10.25 15.63
CA THR A 402 11.81 9.22 14.62
C THR A 402 11.67 7.81 15.17
N MET A 403 12.13 7.54 16.39
CA MET A 403 11.95 6.25 17.06
C MET A 403 10.47 5.92 17.26
N ILE A 404 9.67 6.90 17.69
CA ILE A 404 8.22 6.73 17.90
C ILE A 404 7.52 6.38 16.59
N LEU A 405 7.80 7.10 15.50
CA LEU A 405 7.22 6.82 14.18
C LEU A 405 7.60 5.43 13.67
N ASN A 406 8.86 5.02 13.85
CA ASN A 406 9.32 3.68 13.47
C ASN A 406 8.67 2.58 14.31
N GLU A 407 8.45 2.81 15.61
CA GLU A 407 7.76 1.86 16.48
C GLU A 407 6.28 1.74 16.11
N ALA A 408 5.63 2.86 15.77
CA ALA A 408 4.28 2.85 15.23
C ALA A 408 4.19 2.06 13.91
N LEU A 409 5.16 2.23 12.99
CA LEU A 409 5.24 1.42 11.76
C LEU A 409 5.52 -0.05 12.03
N ARG A 410 6.30 -0.37 13.07
CA ARG A 410 6.59 -1.76 13.46
C ARG A 410 5.35 -2.47 14.00
N LEU A 411 4.51 -1.78 14.76
CA LEU A 411 3.30 -2.33 15.37
C LEU A 411 2.09 -2.28 14.44
N TYR A 412 1.88 -1.13 13.79
CA TYR A 412 0.69 -0.84 12.98
C TYR A 412 1.06 -0.28 11.60
N PRO A 413 1.73 -1.07 10.74
CA PRO A 413 2.06 -0.64 9.39
C PRO A 413 0.79 -0.43 8.55
N PRO A 414 0.65 0.68 7.80
CA PRO A 414 -0.48 0.89 6.89
C PRO A 414 -0.63 -0.20 5.83
N ALA A 415 0.48 -0.84 5.45
CA ALA A 415 0.52 -2.01 4.55
C ALA A 415 1.12 -3.22 5.29
N ALA A 416 0.26 -4.01 5.93
CA ALA A 416 0.66 -5.14 6.77
C ALA A 416 1.15 -6.36 5.96
N SER A 417 0.61 -6.57 4.76
CA SER A 417 0.90 -7.72 3.90
C SER A 417 1.37 -7.27 2.52
N LEU A 418 2.32 -8.00 1.93
CA LEU A 418 2.77 -7.79 0.54
C LEU A 418 2.73 -9.12 -0.21
N LEU A 419 2.07 -9.12 -1.37
CA LEU A 419 1.90 -10.28 -2.23
C LEU A 419 2.96 -10.33 -3.33
N ARG A 420 3.41 -11.54 -3.61
CA ARG A 420 4.26 -11.86 -4.76
C ARG A 420 3.78 -13.13 -5.44
N VAL A 421 4.09 -13.24 -6.71
CA VAL A 421 3.80 -14.40 -7.54
C VAL A 421 5.08 -14.98 -8.12
N VAL A 422 5.11 -16.30 -8.23
CA VAL A 422 6.14 -17.05 -8.95
C VAL A 422 5.54 -17.56 -10.26
N HIS A 423 6.35 -17.50 -11.33
CA HIS A 423 6.00 -17.92 -12.69
C HIS A 423 6.84 -19.10 -13.20
N LYS A 424 7.66 -19.64 -12.31
CA LYS A 424 8.48 -20.82 -12.52
C LYS A 424 8.69 -21.49 -11.17
N GLU A 425 9.01 -22.78 -11.21
CA GLU A 425 9.41 -23.51 -10.02
C GLU A 425 10.56 -22.79 -9.33
N THR A 426 10.38 -22.49 -8.03
CA THR A 426 11.31 -21.68 -7.26
C THR A 426 11.56 -22.32 -5.90
N LYS A 427 12.83 -22.52 -5.57
CA LYS A 427 13.26 -23.02 -4.27
C LYS A 427 13.48 -21.85 -3.32
N LEU A 428 12.71 -21.82 -2.24
CA LEU A 428 12.93 -20.95 -1.09
C LEU A 428 13.59 -21.78 0.01
N LYS A 429 14.66 -21.27 0.61
CA LYS A 429 15.31 -21.95 1.74
C LYS A 429 14.35 -21.89 2.94
N PHE A 430 13.94 -23.04 3.44
CA PHE A 430 13.33 -23.17 4.77
C PHE A 430 14.43 -23.61 5.72
N ASP A 431 14.50 -22.98 6.90
CA ASP A 431 15.53 -23.29 7.90
C ASP A 431 15.66 -24.81 8.10
N ASN A 432 16.88 -25.32 7.87
CA ASN A 432 17.34 -26.69 8.08
C ASN A 432 16.59 -27.86 7.44
N THR A 433 15.85 -27.63 6.34
CA THR A 433 15.46 -28.75 5.48
C THR A 433 15.63 -28.42 4.00
N SER A 434 16.72 -28.88 3.40
CA SER A 434 16.84 -29.00 1.96
C SER A 434 15.93 -30.12 1.46
N TRP A 435 14.84 -29.80 0.78
CA TRP A 435 14.02 -30.78 0.08
C TRP A 435 13.99 -30.49 -1.42
N SER A 436 14.55 -31.41 -2.20
CA SER A 436 14.31 -31.55 -3.63
C SER A 436 13.14 -32.50 -3.83
N GLY A 437 11.94 -31.96 -4.02
CA GLY A 437 10.76 -32.72 -4.39
C GLY A 437 10.48 -32.56 -5.88
N ASP A 438 10.98 -33.48 -6.68
CA ASP A 438 10.67 -33.56 -8.11
C ASP A 438 9.17 -33.88 -8.29
N CYS A 439 8.41 -32.97 -8.89
CA CYS A 439 7.00 -33.18 -9.24
C CYS A 439 6.81 -33.43 -10.75
N SER A 440 7.88 -33.75 -11.49
CA SER A 440 7.83 -33.86 -12.95
C SER A 440 7.53 -35.26 -13.51
N THR A 441 7.22 -36.26 -12.69
CA THR A 441 6.90 -37.62 -13.20
C THR A 441 5.46 -38.00 -12.94
N ASN A 442 4.62 -37.77 -13.95
CA ASN A 442 3.50 -38.65 -14.34
C ASN A 442 2.92 -38.14 -15.67
N ASN A 443 3.57 -38.48 -16.78
CA ASN A 443 2.90 -38.57 -18.08
C ASN A 443 1.96 -39.79 -18.01
N PRO A 444 0.65 -39.66 -18.21
CA PRO A 444 -0.17 -40.81 -18.53
C PRO A 444 0.05 -41.15 -20.01
N SER A 445 0.68 -42.29 -20.27
CA SER A 445 0.71 -42.91 -21.60
C SER A 445 -0.74 -43.20 -22.04
N PRO A 446 -1.15 -42.84 -23.26
CA PRO A 446 -2.49 -43.17 -23.74
C PRO A 446 -2.56 -44.66 -24.14
N PRO A 447 -3.69 -45.35 -23.91
CA PRO A 447 -4.00 -46.62 -24.58
C PRO A 447 -4.30 -46.44 -26.07
#